data_AF-A0A0B1ZPY1-F1
#
_entry.id   AF-A0A0B1ZPY1-F1
#
_cell.length_a   1.000
_cell.length_b   1.000
_cell.length_c   1.000
_cell.angle_alpha   90.00
_cell.angle_beta   90.00
_cell.angle_gamma   90.00
#
_symmetry.space_group_name_H-M   'P 1'
#
loop_
_entity.id
_entity.type
_entity.pdbx_description
1 polymer ?
#
loop_
_entity_poly.entity_id
_entity_poly.type
_entity_poly.pdbx_seq_one_letter_code
_entity_poly.pdbx_strand_id
1 'polypeptide(L)'
;MSDLIDHMIAYYVAGPANDLNIAARWYPYGELTLIIEDKFQIAHRKFGMKVRSQSKAAAKQFLDSMIAKGAWSTTENEFGGKMHQFQADVFRAEIKERQATNPIIAKAEAEGPEYWEKAFGELVA
;
A
#
# COMPACT_ATOMS: atom_id res chain seq x y z
N MET A 1 9.27 -4.44 -13.28
CA MET A 1 8.70 -5.02 -12.04
C MET A 1 8.53 -3.95 -10.97
N SER A 2 9.54 -3.10 -10.72
CA SER A 2 9.41 -1.89 -9.88
C SER A 2 8.22 -1.03 -10.31
N ASP A 3 8.18 -0.64 -11.59
CA ASP A 3 7.15 0.30 -12.08
C ASP A 3 5.71 -0.18 -11.84
N LEU A 4 5.43 -1.46 -12.08
CA LEU A 4 4.09 -2.03 -11.80
C LEU A 4 3.76 -1.94 -10.31
N ILE A 5 4.71 -2.29 -9.44
CA ILE A 5 4.51 -2.20 -7.98
C ILE A 5 4.34 -0.74 -7.55
N ASP A 6 5.12 0.18 -8.10
CA ASP A 6 5.04 1.61 -7.79
C ASP A 6 3.68 2.19 -8.21
N HIS A 7 3.14 1.77 -9.36
CA HIS A 7 1.79 2.14 -9.80
C HIS A 7 0.70 1.51 -8.93
N MET A 8 0.88 0.27 -8.48
CA MET A 8 -0.06 -0.36 -7.54
C MET A 8 -0.09 0.38 -6.20
N ILE A 9 1.06 0.77 -5.69
CA ILE A 9 1.16 1.54 -4.44
C ILE A 9 0.53 2.92 -4.65
N ALA A 10 0.83 3.60 -5.76
CA ALA A 10 0.25 4.90 -6.09
C ALA A 10 -1.29 4.84 -6.17
N TYR A 11 -1.84 3.83 -6.87
CA TYR A 11 -3.29 3.64 -6.95
C TYR A 11 -3.90 3.38 -5.57
N TYR A 12 -3.29 2.52 -4.77
CA TYR A 12 -3.75 2.25 -3.40
C TYR A 12 -3.75 3.52 -2.54
N VAL A 13 -2.68 4.31 -2.59
CA VAL A 13 -2.53 5.57 -1.85
C VAL A 13 -3.50 6.64 -2.34
N ALA A 14 -3.77 6.74 -3.64
CA ALA A 14 -4.65 7.74 -4.22
C ALA A 14 -6.11 7.62 -3.75
N GLY A 15 -6.56 6.43 -3.33
CA GLY A 15 -7.93 6.22 -2.90
C GLY A 15 -8.08 5.20 -1.78
N PRO A 16 -7.94 3.88 -2.06
CA PRO A 16 -8.29 2.82 -1.11
C PRO A 16 -7.61 2.89 0.27
N ALA A 17 -6.41 3.45 0.36
CA ALA A 17 -5.69 3.58 1.63
C ALA A 17 -6.37 4.53 2.61
N ASN A 18 -7.17 5.50 2.14
CA ASN A 18 -7.86 6.47 3.00
C ASN A 18 -8.86 5.79 3.95
N ASP A 19 -9.40 4.65 3.54
CA ASP A 19 -10.38 3.87 4.32
C ASP A 19 -9.72 2.81 5.23
N LEU A 20 -8.37 2.73 5.24
CA LEU A 20 -7.68 1.74 6.05
C LEU A 20 -7.80 2.08 7.54
N ASN A 21 -8.39 1.15 8.28
CA ASN A 21 -8.42 1.17 9.73
C ASN A 21 -8.08 -0.22 10.26
N ILE A 22 -7.02 -0.33 11.06
CA ILE A 22 -6.58 -1.57 11.69
C ILE A 22 -6.65 -1.36 13.20
N ALA A 23 -7.16 -2.36 13.93
CA ALA A 23 -7.27 -2.29 15.39
C ALA A 23 -5.89 -2.04 16.02
N ALA A 24 -5.84 -1.20 17.06
CA ALA A 24 -4.59 -0.84 17.75
C ALA A 24 -4.06 -1.94 18.69
N ARG A 25 -3.89 -3.17 18.17
CA ARG A 25 -3.20 -4.27 18.84
C ARG A 25 -1.82 -4.51 18.20
N TRP A 26 -1.01 -5.34 18.85
CA TRP A 26 0.30 -5.75 18.35
C TRP A 26 0.16 -6.91 17.37
N TYR A 27 0.75 -6.78 16.19
CA TYR A 27 0.75 -7.79 15.13
C TYR A 27 2.18 -8.19 14.77
N PRO A 28 2.46 -9.48 14.51
CA PRO A 28 3.70 -9.87 13.86
C PRO A 28 3.73 -9.39 12.40
N TYR A 29 4.92 -9.12 11.87
CA TYR A 29 5.09 -8.63 10.50
C TYR A 29 4.41 -9.53 9.43
N GLY A 30 4.46 -10.85 9.62
CA GLY A 30 3.82 -11.80 8.72
C GLY A 30 2.30 -11.64 8.66
N GLU A 31 1.63 -11.41 9.79
CA GLU A 31 0.18 -11.16 9.84
C GLU A 31 -0.16 -9.82 9.18
N LEU A 32 0.63 -8.77 9.44
CA LEU A 32 0.44 -7.48 8.76
C LEU A 32 0.59 -7.59 7.25
N THR A 33 1.57 -8.37 6.78
CA THR A 33 1.73 -8.61 5.34
C THR A 33 0.46 -9.20 4.74
N LEU A 34 -0.17 -10.18 5.39
CA LEU A 34 -1.42 -10.79 4.93
C LEU A 34 -2.59 -9.82 4.94
N ILE A 35 -2.70 -9.00 6.00
CA ILE A 35 -3.76 -7.98 6.11
C ILE A 35 -3.64 -6.95 4.99
N ILE A 36 -2.44 -6.43 4.73
CA ILE A 36 -2.22 -5.43 3.69
C ILE A 36 -2.34 -6.06 2.29
N GLU A 37 -1.85 -7.29 2.10
CA GLU A 37 -2.02 -8.03 0.85
C GLU A 37 -3.49 -8.16 0.45
N ASP A 38 -4.39 -8.51 1.39
CA ASP A 38 -5.83 -8.55 1.15
C ASP A 38 -6.36 -7.22 0.59
N LYS A 39 -5.92 -6.09 1.16
CA LYS A 39 -6.33 -4.75 0.69
C LYS A 39 -5.82 -4.44 -0.71
N PHE A 40 -4.58 -4.79 -1.01
CA PHE A 40 -4.03 -4.66 -2.35
C PHE A 40 -4.76 -5.56 -3.36
N GLN A 41 -5.10 -6.80 -2.99
CA GLN A 41 -5.85 -7.70 -3.87
C GLN A 41 -7.24 -7.16 -4.20
N ILE A 42 -7.94 -6.58 -3.22
CA ILE A 42 -9.26 -5.96 -3.42
C ILE A 42 -9.13 -4.72 -4.30
N ALA A 43 -8.20 -3.81 -3.98
CA ALA A 43 -8.00 -2.56 -4.71
C ALA A 43 -7.73 -2.77 -6.20
N HIS A 44 -6.91 -3.78 -6.54
CA HIS A 44 -6.45 -4.00 -7.91
C HIS A 44 -7.24 -5.08 -8.65
N ARG A 45 -8.32 -5.63 -8.06
CA ARG A 45 -9.10 -6.74 -8.64
C ARG A 45 -9.56 -6.47 -10.08
N LYS A 46 -9.92 -5.21 -10.37
CA LYS A 46 -10.46 -4.80 -11.68
C LYS A 46 -9.41 -4.73 -12.80
N PHE A 47 -8.12 -4.68 -12.47
CA PHE A 47 -7.04 -4.58 -13.46
C PHE A 47 -6.49 -5.93 -13.92
N GLY A 48 -7.16 -7.03 -13.55
CA GLY A 48 -6.86 -8.37 -14.04
C GLY A 48 -5.81 -9.14 -13.23
N MET A 49 -5.63 -10.41 -13.61
CA MET A 49 -4.84 -11.37 -12.84
C MET A 49 -3.34 -11.03 -12.79
N LYS A 50 -2.77 -10.51 -13.89
CA LYS A 50 -1.35 -10.14 -13.96
C LYS A 50 -1.00 -9.08 -12.91
N VAL A 51 -1.79 -8.00 -12.80
CA VAL A 51 -1.62 -6.98 -11.74
C VAL A 51 -1.85 -7.60 -10.36
N ARG A 52 -2.96 -8.32 -10.17
CA ARG A 52 -3.31 -8.90 -8.86
C ARG A 52 -2.24 -9.86 -8.34
N SER A 53 -1.55 -10.60 -9.20
CA SER A 53 -0.46 -11.51 -8.81
C SER A 53 0.71 -10.82 -8.10
N GLN A 54 0.85 -9.51 -8.24
CA GLN A 54 1.90 -8.71 -7.61
C GLN A 54 1.47 -8.10 -6.26
N SER A 55 0.25 -8.37 -5.78
CA SER A 55 -0.31 -7.76 -4.56
C SER A 55 0.58 -7.97 -3.34
N LYS A 56 1.16 -9.16 -3.19
CA LYS A 56 2.06 -9.47 -2.06
C LYS A 56 3.34 -8.64 -2.10
N ALA A 57 3.92 -8.44 -3.28
CA ALA A 57 5.14 -7.63 -3.42
C ALA A 57 4.85 -6.16 -3.12
N ALA A 58 3.75 -5.63 -3.67
CA ALA A 58 3.32 -4.26 -3.40
C ALA A 58 2.94 -4.03 -1.93
N ALA A 59 2.25 -4.99 -1.31
CA ALA A 59 1.88 -4.93 0.09
C ALA A 59 3.10 -4.87 1.02
N LYS A 60 4.13 -5.68 0.76
CA LYS A 60 5.38 -5.65 1.52
C LYS A 60 6.12 -4.33 1.36
N GLN A 61 6.33 -3.88 0.12
CA GLN A 61 7.02 -2.62 -0.14
C GLN A 61 6.28 -1.43 0.50
N PHE A 62 4.95 -1.41 0.40
CA PHE A 62 4.13 -0.42 1.09
C PHE A 62 4.29 -0.53 2.61
N LEU A 63 4.10 -1.71 3.19
CA LEU A 63 4.18 -1.95 4.63
C LEU A 63 5.54 -1.54 5.21
N ASP A 64 6.63 -1.96 4.58
CA ASP A 64 8.00 -1.62 5.02
C ASP A 64 8.21 -0.11 5.02
N SER A 65 7.74 0.57 3.97
CA SER A 65 7.82 2.02 3.87
C SER A 65 6.99 2.72 4.95
N MET A 66 5.81 2.20 5.29
CA MET A 66 4.95 2.77 6.34
C MET A 66 5.54 2.53 7.74
N ILE A 67 6.13 1.36 7.99
CA ILE A 67 6.88 1.08 9.23
C ILE A 67 8.04 2.07 9.36
N ALA A 68 8.83 2.26 8.30
CA ALA A 68 9.97 3.18 8.31
C ALA A 68 9.56 4.64 8.58
N LYS A 69 8.36 5.03 8.18
CA LYS A 69 7.76 6.35 8.42
C LYS A 69 7.11 6.49 9.81
N GLY A 70 7.16 5.45 10.64
CA GLY A 70 6.56 5.45 11.97
C GLY A 70 5.05 5.28 11.95
N ALA A 71 4.46 4.94 10.79
CA ALA A 71 3.04 4.61 10.75
C ALA A 71 2.77 3.46 11.71
N TRP A 72 3.66 2.46 11.82
CA TRP A 72 3.61 1.41 12.85
C TRP A 72 4.68 1.60 13.92
N SER A 73 4.24 1.65 15.18
CA SER A 73 5.14 1.48 16.32
C SER A 73 5.68 0.06 16.33
N THR A 74 6.95 -0.12 16.70
CA THR A 74 7.61 -1.43 16.69
C THR A 74 8.17 -1.74 18.08
N THR A 75 7.91 -2.95 18.57
CA THR A 75 8.49 -3.47 19.82
C THR A 75 9.05 -4.88 19.59
N GLU A 76 9.97 -5.31 20.44
CA GLU A 76 10.40 -6.70 20.52
C GLU A 76 9.51 -7.47 21.50
N ASN A 77 9.22 -8.73 21.22
CA ASN A 77 8.52 -9.63 22.13
C ASN A 77 9.50 -10.50 22.93
N GLU A 78 8.98 -11.22 23.92
CA GLU A 78 9.78 -12.08 24.82
C GLU A 78 10.55 -13.22 24.10
N PHE A 79 10.23 -13.47 22.82
CA PHE A 79 10.84 -14.51 21.99
C PHE A 79 11.79 -13.93 20.91
N GLY A 80 12.15 -12.65 20.99
CA GLY A 80 13.04 -11.98 20.03
C GLY A 80 12.40 -11.60 18.70
N GLY A 81 11.07 -11.68 18.59
CA GLY A 81 10.30 -11.30 17.41
C GLY A 81 9.85 -9.84 17.44
N LYS A 82 9.82 -9.18 16.27
CA LYS A 82 9.28 -7.82 16.14
C LYS A 82 7.77 -7.83 16.00
N MET A 83 7.11 -6.99 16.77
CA MET A 83 5.67 -6.74 16.75
C MET A 83 5.41 -5.29 16.36
N HIS A 84 4.30 -5.05 15.68
CA HIS A 84 3.94 -3.75 15.11
C HIS A 84 2.53 -3.35 15.51
N GLN A 85 2.32 -2.08 15.90
CA GLN A 85 1.01 -1.55 16.28
C GLN A 85 0.61 -0.36 15.41
N PHE A 86 -0.64 -0.37 14.94
CA PHE A 86 -1.22 0.66 14.07
C PHE A 86 -1.20 2.06 14.69
N GLN A 87 -0.55 3.06 14.07
CA GLN A 87 -0.64 4.48 14.46
C GLN A 87 -1.45 5.24 13.41
N ALA A 88 -2.76 5.39 13.66
CA ALA A 88 -3.71 5.90 12.68
C ALA A 88 -3.38 7.33 12.20
N ASP A 89 -2.96 8.21 13.11
CA ASP A 89 -2.69 9.61 12.78
C ASP A 89 -1.44 9.75 11.90
N VAL A 90 -0.38 9.02 12.23
CA VAL A 90 0.86 9.00 11.43
C VAL A 90 0.60 8.37 10.07
N PHE A 91 -0.18 7.29 10.01
CA PHE A 91 -0.58 6.67 8.76
C PHE A 91 -1.32 7.67 7.85
N ARG A 92 -2.35 8.33 8.37
CA ARG A 92 -3.14 9.31 7.59
C ARG A 92 -2.30 10.49 7.14
N ALA A 93 -1.38 10.97 7.97
CA ALA A 93 -0.46 12.06 7.60
C ALA A 93 0.44 11.64 6.44
N GLU A 94 1.05 10.45 6.51
CA GLU A 94 1.91 9.92 5.45
C GLU A 94 1.12 9.63 4.15
N ILE A 95 -0.13 9.15 4.23
CA ILE A 95 -0.98 8.99 3.04
C ILE A 95 -1.21 10.34 2.35
N LYS A 96 -1.54 11.39 3.10
CA LYS A 96 -1.72 12.74 2.55
C LYS A 96 -0.43 13.30 1.94
N GLU A 97 0.72 13.09 2.60
CA GLU A 97 2.02 13.49 2.07
C GLU A 97 2.31 12.80 0.73
N ARG A 98 2.08 11.49 0.63
CA ARG A 98 2.28 10.74 -0.61
C ARG A 98 1.30 11.14 -1.71
N GLN A 99 0.04 11.41 -1.38
CA GLN A 99 -0.92 11.94 -2.34
C GLN A 99 -0.42 13.27 -2.93
N ALA A 100 0.14 14.16 -2.10
CA ALA A 100 0.64 15.46 -2.53
C ALA A 100 1.96 15.39 -3.32
N THR A 101 2.77 14.35 -3.15
CA THR A 101 4.15 14.30 -3.66
C THR A 101 4.41 13.22 -4.71
N ASN A 102 3.52 12.24 -4.85
CA ASN A 102 3.74 11.12 -5.77
C ASN A 102 3.44 11.54 -7.23
N PRO A 103 4.45 11.47 -8.14
CA PRO A 103 4.27 11.89 -9.53
C PRO A 103 3.29 11.02 -10.33
N ILE A 104 3.12 9.74 -9.97
CA ILE A 104 2.13 8.85 -10.60
C ILE A 104 0.72 9.31 -10.27
N ILE A 105 0.48 9.73 -9.02
CA ILE A 105 -0.81 10.25 -8.58
C ILE A 105 -1.10 11.58 -9.28
N ALA A 106 -0.14 12.50 -9.31
CA ALA A 106 -0.28 13.77 -10.03
C ALA A 106 -0.60 13.56 -11.53
N LYS A 107 0.05 12.57 -12.16
CA LYS A 107 -0.24 12.21 -13.56
C LYS A 107 -1.65 11.64 -13.73
N ALA A 108 -2.09 10.78 -12.81
CA ALA A 108 -3.44 10.22 -12.82
C ALA A 108 -4.53 11.29 -12.67
N GLU A 109 -4.30 12.29 -11.81
CA GLU A 109 -5.22 13.41 -11.63
C GLU A 109 -5.30 14.30 -12.89
N ALA A 110 -4.18 14.47 -13.60
CA ALA A 110 -4.14 15.25 -14.83
C ALA A 110 -4.79 14.54 -16.02
N GLU A 111 -4.62 13.22 -16.16
CA GLU A 111 -5.15 12.42 -17.28
C GLU A 111 -6.58 11.89 -17.02
N GLY A 112 -7.03 11.88 -15.76
CA GLY A 112 -8.38 11.49 -15.38
C GLY A 112 -8.58 9.98 -15.20
N PRO A 113 -9.85 9.53 -15.08
CA PRO A 113 -10.19 8.18 -14.62
C PRO A 113 -9.64 7.02 -15.47
N GLU A 114 -9.46 7.24 -16.77
CA GLU A 114 -8.96 6.23 -17.71
C GLU A 114 -7.47 5.93 -17.55
N TYR A 115 -6.71 6.83 -16.89
CA TYR A 115 -5.27 6.69 -16.70
C TYR A 115 -4.89 5.33 -16.12
N TRP A 116 -5.59 4.88 -15.07
CA TRP A 116 -5.24 3.65 -14.36
C TRP A 116 -5.42 2.42 -15.23
N GLU A 117 -6.52 2.34 -15.99
CA GLU A 117 -6.79 1.20 -16.88
C GLU A 117 -5.73 1.12 -17.98
N LYS A 118 -5.38 2.27 -18.58
CA LYS A 118 -4.33 2.37 -19.57
C LYS A 118 -2.96 1.98 -19.00
N ALA A 119 -2.55 2.62 -17.89
CA ALA A 119 -1.24 2.40 -17.28
C ALA A 119 -1.05 0.95 -16.85
N PHE A 120 -2.02 0.35 -16.17
CA PHE A 120 -1.93 -1.06 -15.79
C PHE A 120 -1.98 -1.99 -17.00
N GLY A 121 -2.77 -1.67 -18.03
CA GLY A 121 -2.80 -2.43 -19.28
C GLY A 121 -1.43 -2.46 -19.98
N GLU A 122 -0.76 -1.31 -20.09
CA GLU A 122 0.57 -1.19 -20.68
C GLU A 122 1.64 -1.92 -19.86
N LEU A 123 1.60 -1.82 -18.53
CA LEU A 123 2.59 -2.42 -17.64
C LEU A 123 2.52 -3.96 -17.56
N VAL A 124 1.42 -4.55 -18.04
CA VAL A 124 1.21 -6.01 -18.02
C VAL A 124 1.01 -6.63 -19.40
N ALA A 125 1.17 -5.85 -20.47
CA ALA A 125 1.04 -6.32 -21.85
C ALA A 125 2.18 -7.29 -22.21
#